data_AF-A0A5K0WSI2-F1
#
_entry.id   AF-A0A5K0WSI2-F1
#
_cell.length_a   1.000
_cell.length_b   1.000
_cell.length_c   1.000
_cell.angle_alpha   90.00
_cell.angle_beta   90.00
_cell.angle_gamma   90.00
#
_symmetry.space_group_name_H-M   'P 1'
#
loop_
_entity.id
_entity.type
_entity.pdbx_description
1 polymer ?
#
loop_
_entity_poly.entity_id
_entity_poly.type
_entity_poly.pdbx_seq_one_letter_code
_entity_poly.pdbx_strand_id
1 'polypeptide(L)'
;VPADMVVNAMLAAMAKHGAKGKPGTHVYHVASSVTNPLIFEDLAKMLYDHFSSSPYVDYKGRKIGVPEMKLYVSWDDFSDHIWRDFMERPGNLAAKSSAKLSRRIENVLLKSVEQAKNLAKIYEPYSFYRG
;
A
#
# COMPACT_ATOMS: atom_id res chain seq x y z
N VAL A 1 9.40 -8.43 -4.52
CA VAL A 1 9.92 -9.77 -4.90
C VAL A 1 8.73 -10.70 -5.06
N PRO A 2 8.64 -11.45 -6.17
CA PRO A 2 7.59 -12.45 -6.36
C PRO A 2 7.60 -13.52 -5.25
N ALA A 3 6.42 -13.99 -4.82
CA ALA A 3 6.30 -14.92 -3.71
C ALA A 3 6.91 -16.29 -4.02
N ASP A 4 6.74 -16.78 -5.24
CA ASP A 4 7.33 -18.01 -5.76
C ASP A 4 8.86 -17.97 -5.69
N MET A 5 9.47 -16.83 -6.00
CA MET A 5 10.92 -16.65 -5.91
C MET A 5 11.42 -16.77 -4.46
N VAL A 6 10.68 -16.20 -3.49
CA VAL A 6 11.02 -16.30 -2.06
C VAL A 6 10.90 -17.74 -1.57
N VAL A 7 9.81 -18.43 -1.93
CA VAL A 7 9.59 -19.84 -1.56
C VAL A 7 10.69 -20.74 -2.13
N ASN A 8 11.02 -20.57 -3.41
CA ASN A 8 12.07 -21.35 -4.06
C ASN A 8 13.45 -21.10 -3.42
N ALA A 9 13.77 -19.84 -3.10
CA ALA A 9 15.01 -19.51 -2.40
C ALA A 9 15.07 -20.13 -1.00
N MET A 10 13.96 -20.12 -0.25
CA MET A 10 13.86 -20.75 1.06
C MET A 10 14.07 -22.28 0.97
N LEU A 11 13.39 -22.95 0.04
CA LEU A 11 13.54 -24.39 -0.19
C LEU A 11 14.97 -24.76 -0.58
N ALA A 12 15.60 -23.99 -1.46
CA ALA A 12 16.99 -24.19 -1.86
C ALA A 12 17.96 -24.02 -0.68
N ALA A 13 17.75 -22.99 0.17
CA ALA A 13 18.54 -22.77 1.36
C ALA A 13 18.40 -23.93 2.37
N MET A 14 17.17 -24.41 2.59
CA MET A 14 16.89 -25.57 3.45
C MET A 14 17.52 -26.86 2.91
N ALA A 15 17.44 -27.10 1.60
CA ALA A 15 18.06 -28.28 0.98
C ALA A 15 19.58 -28.27 1.11
N LYS A 16 20.20 -27.09 0.98
CA LYS A 16 21.65 -26.91 1.08
C LYS A 16 22.19 -27.01 2.51
N HIS A 17 21.47 -26.43 3.47
CA HIS A 17 21.94 -26.25 4.85
C HIS A 17 21.13 -27.02 5.90
N GLY A 18 20.21 -27.89 5.48
CA GLY A 18 19.38 -28.71 6.37
C GLY A 18 20.18 -29.81 7.08
N ALA A 19 19.58 -30.99 7.27
CA ALA A 19 20.11 -32.03 8.16
C ALA A 19 21.55 -32.52 7.85
N LYS A 20 22.06 -32.32 6.63
CA LYS A 20 23.42 -32.70 6.21
C LYS A 20 24.34 -31.49 5.96
N GLY A 21 23.87 -30.27 6.24
CA GLY A 21 24.60 -29.03 6.02
C GLY A 21 25.67 -28.77 7.10
N LYS A 22 26.57 -27.83 6.82
CA LYS A 22 27.51 -27.35 7.84
C LYS A 22 26.72 -26.59 8.93
N PRO A 23 26.97 -26.83 10.21
CA PRO A 23 26.34 -26.05 11.27
C PRO A 23 26.75 -24.59 11.17
N GLY A 24 25.79 -23.67 11.22
CA GLY A 24 26.04 -22.23 11.19
C GLY A 24 24.85 -21.39 10.74
N THR A 25 24.91 -20.08 10.99
CA THR A 25 23.93 -19.12 10.48
C THR A 25 24.29 -18.74 9.05
N HIS A 26 23.34 -18.93 8.12
CA HIS A 26 23.50 -18.55 6.73
C HIS A 26 22.43 -17.52 6.35
N VAL A 27 22.88 -16.35 5.91
CA VAL A 27 21.99 -15.25 5.50
C VAL A 27 21.96 -15.17 3.98
N TYR A 28 20.76 -15.11 3.42
CA TYR A 28 20.51 -14.96 1.99
C TYR A 28 19.68 -13.72 1.74
N HIS A 29 20.17 -12.80 0.90
CA HIS A 29 19.40 -11.67 0.44
C HIS A 29 18.68 -12.05 -0.86
N VAL A 30 17.36 -12.08 -0.80
CA VAL A 30 16.51 -12.39 -1.95
C VAL A 30 15.84 -11.10 -2.38
N ALA A 31 16.24 -10.59 -3.54
CA ALA A 31 15.70 -9.39 -4.14
C ALA A 31 15.35 -9.63 -5.61
N SER A 32 14.50 -8.77 -6.18
CA SER A 32 14.33 -8.69 -7.63
C SER A 32 15.62 -8.15 -8.26
N SER A 33 15.90 -8.56 -9.50
CA SER A 33 17.11 -8.14 -10.23
C SER A 33 17.29 -6.62 -10.29
N VAL A 34 18.53 -6.15 -10.34
CA VAL A 34 18.90 -4.75 -10.58
C VAL A 34 18.60 -4.29 -12.01
N THR A 35 18.31 -5.21 -12.93
CA THR A 35 18.05 -4.90 -14.34
C THR A 35 16.68 -4.29 -14.61
N ASN A 36 15.75 -4.35 -13.64
CA ASN A 36 14.46 -3.67 -13.73
C ASN A 36 14.01 -3.18 -12.35
N PRO A 37 14.63 -2.11 -11.81
CA PRO A 37 14.19 -1.52 -10.57
C PRO A 37 12.81 -0.90 -10.80
N LEU A 38 11.82 -1.36 -10.03
CA LEU A 38 10.46 -0.83 -10.09
C LEU A 38 10.31 0.23 -8.99
N ILE A 39 10.25 1.50 -9.39
CA ILE A 39 9.99 2.61 -8.48
C ILE A 39 8.47 2.67 -8.21
N PHE A 40 8.09 3.11 -7.01
CA PHE A 40 6.67 3.13 -6.60
C PHE A 40 5.81 4.02 -7.52
N GLU A 41 6.37 5.11 -8.05
CA GLU A 41 5.72 5.99 -9.03
C GLU A 41 5.39 5.25 -10.34
N ASP A 42 6.35 4.52 -10.88
CA ASP A 42 6.15 3.73 -12.10
C ASP A 42 5.11 2.63 -11.87
N LEU A 43 5.15 1.96 -10.70
CA LEU A 43 4.14 0.97 -10.34
C LEU A 43 2.74 1.60 -10.26
N ALA A 44 2.59 2.76 -9.62
CA ALA A 44 1.32 3.46 -9.52
C ALA A 44 0.74 3.80 -10.90
N LYS A 45 1.58 4.28 -11.82
CA LYS A 45 1.21 4.56 -13.20
C LYS A 45 0.82 3.31 -13.98
N MET A 46 1.62 2.25 -13.88
CA MET A 46 1.32 0.96 -14.52
C MET A 46 -0.02 0.39 -14.07
N LEU A 47 -0.34 0.49 -12.78
CA LEU A 47 -1.64 0.06 -12.25
C LEU A 47 -2.78 0.90 -12.83
N TYR A 48 -2.62 2.23 -12.86
CA TYR A 48 -3.62 3.14 -13.44
C TYR A 48 -3.87 2.83 -14.92
N ASP A 49 -2.82 2.70 -15.73
CA ASP A 49 -2.92 2.42 -17.16
C ASP A 49 -3.58 1.05 -17.43
N HIS A 50 -3.23 0.04 -16.61
CA HIS A 50 -3.82 -1.29 -16.70
C HIS A 50 -5.33 -1.27 -16.42
N PHE A 51 -5.77 -0.65 -15.32
CA PHE A 51 -7.19 -0.61 -14.97
C PHE A 51 -7.99 0.40 -15.81
N SER A 52 -7.33 1.38 -16.43
CA SER A 52 -7.97 2.28 -17.40
C SER A 52 -8.24 1.58 -18.72
N SER A 53 -7.30 0.75 -19.19
CA SER A 53 -7.43 -0.03 -20.43
C SER A 53 -8.32 -1.27 -20.27
N SER A 54 -8.21 -1.96 -19.15
CA SER A 54 -8.99 -3.18 -18.82
C SER A 54 -9.67 -3.03 -17.44
N PRO A 55 -10.73 -2.21 -17.35
CA PRO A 55 -11.40 -1.95 -16.08
C PRO A 55 -12.12 -3.19 -15.56
N TYR A 56 -12.06 -3.37 -14.24
CA TYR A 56 -12.88 -4.37 -13.58
C TYR A 56 -14.36 -3.96 -13.62
N VAL A 57 -15.25 -4.94 -13.57
CA VAL A 57 -16.69 -4.71 -13.70
C VAL A 57 -17.37 -5.10 -12.40
N ASP A 58 -18.25 -4.24 -11.90
CA ASP A 58 -19.05 -4.53 -10.72
C ASP A 58 -20.15 -5.57 -11.03
N TYR A 59 -20.84 -6.05 -9.98
CA TYR A 59 -21.94 -7.00 -10.12
C TYR A 59 -23.12 -6.49 -10.97
N LYS A 60 -23.17 -5.19 -11.30
CA LYS A 60 -24.18 -4.55 -12.15
C LYS A 60 -23.69 -4.33 -13.58
N GLY A 61 -22.51 -4.85 -13.95
CA GLY A 61 -21.97 -4.65 -15.29
C GLY A 61 -21.30 -3.30 -15.51
N ARG A 62 -21.10 -2.48 -14.46
CA ARG A 62 -20.50 -1.15 -14.58
C ARG A 62 -18.99 -1.23 -14.39
N LYS A 63 -18.25 -0.56 -15.28
CA LYS A 63 -16.80 -0.42 -15.18
C LYS A 63 -16.42 0.38 -13.93
N ILE A 64 -15.49 -0.15 -13.14
CA ILE A 64 -14.93 0.51 -11.97
C ILE A 64 -13.77 1.37 -12.42
N GLY A 65 -13.91 2.69 -12.29
CA GLY A 65 -12.83 3.63 -12.54
C GLY A 65 -11.82 3.61 -11.39
N VAL A 66 -10.55 3.39 -11.71
CA VAL A 66 -9.45 3.50 -10.76
C VAL A 66 -8.84 4.89 -10.92
N PRO A 67 -8.90 5.77 -9.90
CA PRO A 67 -8.25 7.06 -9.98
C PRO A 67 -6.72 6.91 -9.95
N GLU A 68 -6.02 7.84 -10.58
CA GLU A 68 -4.57 7.90 -10.48
C GLU A 68 -4.15 8.10 -9.02
N MET A 69 -3.17 7.31 -8.57
CA MET A 69 -2.71 7.38 -7.18
C MET A 69 -1.88 8.64 -6.98
N LYS A 70 -2.28 9.47 -6.02
CA LYS A 70 -1.52 10.66 -5.65
C LYS A 70 -0.38 10.29 -4.71
N LEU A 71 0.84 10.56 -5.14
CA LEU A 71 2.06 10.33 -4.38
C LEU A 71 2.54 11.63 -3.74
N TYR A 72 3.18 11.50 -2.58
CA TYR A 72 3.66 12.62 -1.78
C TYR A 72 5.16 12.53 -1.59
N VAL A 73 5.82 13.68 -1.64
CA VAL A 73 7.27 13.77 -1.51
C VAL A 73 7.71 13.72 -0.04
N SER A 74 6.89 14.24 0.86
CA SER A 74 7.18 14.29 2.28
C SER A 74 6.01 13.75 3.12
N TRP A 75 6.35 13.36 4.34
CA TRP A 75 5.38 13.00 5.37
C TRP A 75 4.39 14.15 5.64
N ASP A 76 4.89 15.39 5.72
CA ASP A 76 4.08 16.56 6.03
C ASP A 76 3.03 16.80 4.95
N ASP A 77 3.43 16.74 3.67
CA ASP A 77 2.50 16.88 2.54
C ASP A 77 1.40 15.81 2.55
N PHE A 78 1.77 14.57 2.88
CA PHE A 78 0.83 13.46 2.99
C PHE A 78 -0.14 13.66 4.16
N SER A 79 0.39 13.99 5.34
CA SER A 79 -0.40 14.19 6.56
C SER A 79 -1.38 15.35 6.40
N ASP A 80 -0.94 16.47 5.83
CA ASP A 80 -1.77 17.64 5.58
C ASP A 80 -2.88 17.34 4.59
N HIS A 81 -2.58 16.60 3.51
CA HIS A 81 -3.60 16.18 2.58
C HIS A 81 -4.64 15.27 3.22
N ILE A 82 -4.23 14.21 3.92
CA ILE A 82 -5.15 13.28 4.58
C ILE A 82 -6.00 14.02 5.61
N TRP A 83 -5.43 14.98 6.33
CA TRP A 83 -6.16 15.79 7.29
C TRP A 83 -7.20 16.70 6.63
N ARG A 84 -6.86 17.38 5.53
CA ARG A 84 -7.83 18.20 4.77
C ARG A 84 -8.95 17.36 4.16
N ASP A 85 -8.60 16.27 3.47
CA ASP A 85 -9.60 15.35 2.91
C ASP A 85 -10.51 14.80 4.01
N PHE A 86 -9.96 14.53 5.19
CA PHE A 86 -10.74 14.12 6.35
C PHE A 86 -11.64 15.24 6.90
N MET A 87 -11.26 16.52 6.86
CA MET A 87 -12.11 17.59 7.37
C MET A 87 -13.22 17.97 6.38
N GLU A 88 -12.96 17.88 5.08
CA GLU A 88 -13.92 18.23 4.03
C GLU A 88 -14.99 17.13 3.79
N ARG A 89 -14.65 15.86 4.05
CA ARG A 89 -15.53 14.71 3.79
C ARG A 89 -16.72 14.52 4.76
N PRO A 90 -16.58 14.64 6.10
CA PRO A 90 -17.67 14.43 7.05
C PRO A 90 -18.67 15.58 7.06
N GLY A 91 -18.29 16.81 6.69
CA GLY A 91 -19.22 17.94 6.54
C GLY A 91 -20.38 17.63 5.59
N ASN A 92 -20.12 16.86 4.53
CA ASN A 92 -21.12 16.47 3.53
C ASN A 92 -21.96 15.24 3.94
N LEU A 93 -21.44 14.36 4.81
CA LEU A 93 -22.13 13.14 5.29
C LEU A 93 -22.95 13.38 6.56
N ALA A 94 -22.41 14.18 7.50
CA ALA A 94 -23.04 14.50 8.78
C ALA A 94 -24.27 15.39 8.63
N ALA A 95 -24.33 16.22 7.58
CA ALA A 95 -25.49 17.07 7.27
C ALA A 95 -26.78 16.29 6.95
N LYS A 96 -26.67 14.98 6.64
CA LYS A 96 -27.80 14.13 6.23
C LYS A 96 -28.18 13.04 7.24
N SER A 97 -27.47 12.93 8.38
CA SER A 97 -27.69 11.84 9.35
C SER A 97 -28.01 12.35 10.76
N SER A 98 -28.69 11.53 11.56
CA SER A 98 -28.96 11.84 12.97
C SER A 98 -27.66 12.01 13.76
N ALA A 99 -27.65 12.89 14.76
CA ALA A 99 -26.44 13.26 15.51
C ALA A 99 -25.65 12.03 16.07
N LYS A 100 -26.36 10.98 16.50
CA LYS A 100 -25.73 9.73 16.99
C LYS A 100 -25.06 8.93 15.88
N LEU A 101 -25.64 8.90 14.69
CA LEU A 101 -25.07 8.23 13.52
C LEU A 101 -23.89 9.04 12.96
N SER A 102 -24.02 10.36 12.90
CA SER A 102 -22.94 11.28 12.51
C SER A 102 -21.70 11.08 13.39
N ARG A 103 -21.87 11.03 14.72
CA ARG A 103 -20.75 10.82 15.65
C ARG A 103 -20.07 9.46 15.52
N ARG A 104 -20.82 8.41 15.16
CA ARG A 104 -20.23 7.08 14.90
C ARG A 104 -19.41 7.08 13.61
N ILE A 105 -19.93 7.69 12.55
CA ILE A 105 -19.24 7.81 11.26
C ILE A 105 -17.94 8.60 11.44
N GLU A 106 -18.00 9.73 12.15
CA GLU A 106 -16.84 10.56 12.47
C GLU A 106 -15.75 9.76 13.21
N ASN A 107 -16.12 9.01 14.26
CA ASN A 107 -15.17 8.18 15.01
C ASN A 107 -14.52 7.08 14.15
N VAL A 108 -15.25 6.46 13.23
CA VAL A 108 -14.69 5.44 12.32
C VAL A 108 -13.72 6.07 11.34
N LEU A 109 -14.08 7.23 10.77
CA LEU A 109 -13.20 7.96 9.86
C LEU A 109 -11.93 8.44 10.59
N LEU A 110 -12.03 8.97 11.81
CA LEU A 110 -10.88 9.39 12.62
C LEU A 110 -9.91 8.22 12.87
N LYS A 111 -10.45 7.06 13.28
CA LYS A 111 -9.65 5.86 13.47
C LYS A 111 -8.97 5.39 12.18
N SER A 112 -9.67 5.52 11.05
CA SER A 112 -9.11 5.15 9.74
C SER A 112 -7.96 6.07 9.34
N VAL A 113 -8.08 7.38 9.61
CA VAL A 113 -6.98 8.35 9.40
C VAL A 113 -5.79 8.03 10.28
N GLU A 114 -6.03 7.75 11.57
CA GLU A 114 -4.96 7.40 12.50
C GLU A 114 -4.23 6.13 12.07
N GLN A 115 -4.98 5.13 11.59
CA GLN A 115 -4.40 3.90 11.03
C GLN A 115 -3.58 4.18 9.76
N ALA A 116 -4.07 5.01 8.85
CA ALA A 116 -3.35 5.39 7.64
C ALA A 116 -2.05 6.13 7.97
N LYS A 117 -2.08 7.05 8.94
CA LYS A 117 -0.88 7.73 9.47
C LYS A 117 0.09 6.74 10.08
N ASN A 118 -0.37 5.84 10.93
CA ASN A 118 0.48 4.84 11.56
C ASN A 118 1.15 3.92 10.53
N LEU A 119 0.41 3.44 9.53
CA LEU A 119 0.98 2.64 8.45
C LEU A 119 2.03 3.42 7.66
N ALA A 120 1.71 4.63 7.22
CA ALA A 120 2.64 5.45 6.46
C ALA A 120 3.92 5.77 7.27
N LYS A 121 3.83 5.90 8.60
CA LYS A 121 5.00 6.03 9.48
C LYS A 121 5.85 4.76 9.56
N ILE A 122 5.24 3.58 9.64
CA ILE A 122 5.96 2.30 9.64
C ILE A 122 6.72 2.10 8.31
N TYR A 123 6.13 2.54 7.21
CA TYR A 123 6.70 2.40 5.87
C TYR A 123 7.52 3.60 5.40
N GLU A 124 7.68 4.64 6.23
CA GLU A 124 8.36 5.88 5.86
C GLU A 124 9.74 5.65 5.20
N PRO A 125 10.62 4.77 5.74
CA PRO A 125 11.94 4.50 5.14
C PRO A 125 11.89 3.81 3.77
N TYR A 126 10.73 3.32 3.34
CA TYR A 126 10.53 2.63 2.07
C TYR A 126 9.69 3.45 1.09
N SER A 127 8.80 4.31 1.59
CA SER A 127 7.88 5.09 0.76
C SER A 127 8.38 6.50 0.44
N PHE A 128 9.21 7.10 1.30
CA PHE A 128 9.75 8.47 1.10
C PHE A 128 11.26 8.49 0.87
N TYR A 129 11.90 7.32 0.81
CA TYR A 129 13.33 7.21 0.54
C TYR A 129 13.64 7.49 -0.93
N ARG A 130 14.51 8.47 -1.18
CA ARG A 130 14.87 8.94 -2.54
C ARG A 130 16.17 8.35 -3.10
N GLY A 131 16.80 7.41 -2.39
CA GLY A 131 18.12 6.88 -2.72
C GLY A 131 19.16 7.26 -1.69
#